data_AF-L1JC73-F1
#
_entry.id   AF-L1JC73-F1
#
_cell.length_a   1.000
_cell.length_b   1.000
_cell.length_c   1.000
_cell.angle_alpha   90.00
_cell.angle_beta   90.00
_cell.angle_gamma   90.00
#
_symmetry.space_group_name_H-M   'P 1'
#
loop_
_entity.id
_entity.type
_entity.pdbx_description
1 polymer ?
#
loop_
_entity_poly.entity_id
_entity_poly.type
_entity_poly.pdbx_seq_one_letter_code
_entity_poly.pdbx_strand_id
1 'polypeptide(L)'
;MPVVLDSKNFENEVFNSGKGSFIKFYAPWCGHCKAMKPAWDDLGKHYLASSSVLIGDVDCTQENELCSKYGVSGYPTIKYFPAGDKEGKPYNGGRSLDDLKKFTEDNLEVKCDVKDPKGCTDKEKKFIETMQAKSAEDRSKELTRLNGMAAGSMKPELKQWLFQRINILKQLA
;
A
#
# COMPACT_ATOMS: atom_id res chain seq x y z
N MET A 1 -8.88 -0.28 0.09
CA MET A 1 -9.20 0.99 0.76
C MET A 1 -7.93 1.45 1.43
N PRO A 2 -7.69 2.76 1.54
CA PRO A 2 -6.54 3.31 2.24
C PRO A 2 -6.50 2.83 3.70
N VAL A 3 -5.31 2.77 4.27
CA VAL A 3 -5.10 2.50 5.68
C VAL A 3 -5.42 3.76 6.47
N VAL A 4 -6.32 3.66 7.45
CA VAL A 4 -6.64 4.76 8.36
C VAL A 4 -5.48 4.93 9.34
N LEU A 5 -4.87 6.10 9.31
CA LEU A 5 -3.72 6.44 10.12
C LEU A 5 -4.09 7.43 11.22
N ASP A 6 -3.59 7.15 12.42
CA ASP A 6 -3.73 7.97 13.61
C ASP A 6 -2.38 8.12 14.33
N SER A 7 -2.33 8.97 15.34
CA SER A 7 -1.14 9.18 16.17
C SER A 7 -0.56 7.91 16.80
N LYS A 8 -1.33 6.81 16.92
CA LYS A 8 -0.89 5.56 17.55
C LYS A 8 -0.24 4.62 16.54
N ASN A 9 -0.71 4.60 15.29
CA ASN A 9 -0.21 3.67 14.28
C ASN A 9 0.71 4.32 13.23
N PHE A 10 0.70 5.66 13.08
CA PHE A 10 1.37 6.34 11.98
C PHE A 10 2.85 5.99 11.89
N GLU A 11 3.59 6.05 13.00
CA GLU A 11 5.02 5.74 12.98
C GLU A 11 5.30 4.29 12.56
N ASN A 12 4.51 3.34 13.05
CA ASN A 12 4.70 1.94 12.73
C ASN A 12 4.35 1.62 11.27
N GLU A 13 3.22 2.14 10.78
CA GLU A 13 2.74 1.88 9.43
C GLU A 13 3.57 2.63 8.38
N VAL A 14 3.92 3.90 8.63
CA VAL A 14 4.56 4.76 7.64
C VAL A 14 6.08 4.59 7.62
N PHE A 15 6.71 4.37 8.77
CA PHE A 15 8.18 4.34 8.87
C PHE A 15 8.76 2.95 9.15
N ASN A 16 8.12 2.17 10.04
CA ASN A 16 8.68 0.88 10.47
C ASN A 16 8.22 -0.30 9.59
N SER A 17 7.25 -0.10 8.70
CA SER A 17 6.77 -1.13 7.77
C SER A 17 7.76 -1.45 6.64
N GLY A 18 8.75 -0.57 6.42
CA GLY A 18 9.69 -0.66 5.30
C GLY A 18 9.08 -0.28 3.93
N LYS A 19 7.85 0.23 3.91
CA LYS A 19 7.15 0.65 2.69
C LYS A 19 7.37 2.12 2.37
N GLY A 20 7.36 2.47 1.10
CA GLY A 20 7.04 3.82 0.66
C GLY A 20 5.57 4.11 0.94
N SER A 21 5.27 5.28 1.52
CA SER A 21 3.90 5.63 1.92
C SER A 21 3.40 6.85 1.16
N PHE A 22 2.15 6.81 0.71
CA PHE A 22 1.45 7.94 0.11
C PHE A 22 0.23 8.28 0.96
N ILE A 23 0.23 9.47 1.56
CA ILE A 23 -0.70 9.82 2.65
C ILE A 23 -1.49 11.06 2.28
N LYS A 24 -2.81 10.94 2.40
CA LYS A 24 -3.75 12.05 2.23
C LYS A 24 -4.23 12.54 3.60
N PHE A 25 -3.87 13.77 3.92
CA PHE A 25 -4.38 14.52 5.06
C PHE A 25 -5.65 15.27 4.64
N TYR A 26 -6.76 15.01 5.34
CA TYR A 26 -8.07 15.49 4.90
C TYR A 26 -8.95 15.93 6.07
N ALA A 27 -10.08 16.57 5.73
CA ALA A 27 -11.21 16.79 6.63
C ALA A 27 -12.50 16.28 5.95
N PRO A 28 -13.42 15.62 6.68
CA PRO A 28 -14.57 14.93 6.09
C PRO A 28 -15.59 15.89 5.45
N TRP A 29 -15.63 17.15 5.89
CA TRP A 29 -16.52 18.18 5.35
C TRP A 29 -15.94 18.89 4.10
N CYS A 30 -14.65 18.72 3.79
CA CYS A 30 -14.00 19.44 2.69
C CYS A 30 -14.46 18.92 1.31
N GLY A 31 -14.99 19.82 0.47
CA GLY A 31 -15.47 19.49 -0.88
C GLY A 31 -14.39 18.89 -1.79
N HIS A 32 -13.17 19.45 -1.76
CA HIS A 32 -12.04 18.91 -2.55
C HIS A 32 -11.62 17.50 -2.09
N CYS A 33 -11.69 17.22 -0.78
CA CYS A 33 -11.41 15.88 -0.25
C CYS A 33 -12.46 14.87 -0.71
N LYS A 34 -13.74 15.26 -0.70
CA LYS A 34 -14.84 14.41 -1.19
C LYS A 34 -14.68 14.11 -2.68
N ALA A 35 -14.33 15.12 -3.49
CA ALA A 35 -14.11 14.94 -4.93
C ALA A 35 -12.94 13.99 -5.24
N MET A 36 -11.86 14.03 -4.45
CA MET A 36 -10.69 13.16 -4.64
C MET A 36 -10.89 11.73 -4.09
N LYS A 37 -11.83 11.53 -3.16
CA LYS A 37 -12.01 10.26 -2.44
C LYS A 37 -12.14 9.03 -3.35
N PRO A 38 -12.92 9.05 -4.45
CA PRO A 38 -13.03 7.86 -5.32
C PRO A 38 -11.68 7.40 -5.88
N ALA A 39 -10.89 8.33 -6.44
CA ALA A 39 -9.56 8.01 -6.97
C ALA A 39 -8.60 7.53 -5.87
N TRP A 40 -8.61 8.16 -4.70
CA TRP A 40 -7.76 7.75 -3.58
C TRP A 40 -8.13 6.36 -3.05
N ASP A 41 -9.43 6.06 -2.98
CA ASP A 41 -9.91 4.76 -2.51
C ASP A 41 -9.51 3.64 -3.47
N ASP A 42 -9.60 3.89 -4.77
CA ASP A 42 -9.21 2.93 -5.80
C ASP A 42 -7.69 2.72 -5.85
N LEU A 43 -6.90 3.78 -5.63
CA LEU A 43 -5.46 3.65 -5.43
C LEU A 43 -5.14 2.77 -4.21
N GLY A 44 -5.81 3.01 -3.08
CA GLY A 44 -5.65 2.18 -1.88
C GLY A 44 -6.16 0.74 -2.04
N LYS A 45 -7.09 0.46 -2.96
CA LYS A 45 -7.44 -0.92 -3.33
C LYS A 45 -6.34 -1.55 -4.20
N HIS A 46 -5.80 -0.81 -5.16
CA HIS A 46 -4.74 -1.27 -6.06
C HIS A 46 -3.50 -1.72 -5.29
N TYR A 47 -3.06 -0.92 -4.31
CA TYR A 47 -1.87 -1.18 -3.50
C TYR A 47 -2.12 -1.97 -2.22
N LEU A 48 -3.33 -2.50 -1.99
CA LEU A 48 -3.68 -3.24 -0.77
C LEU A 48 -2.74 -4.43 -0.51
N ALA A 49 -2.31 -5.09 -1.59
CA ALA A 49 -1.44 -6.26 -1.54
C ALA A 49 0.05 -5.92 -1.65
N SER A 50 0.40 -4.63 -1.78
CA SER A 50 1.79 -4.25 -2.00
C SER A 50 2.62 -4.50 -0.75
N SER A 51 3.79 -5.10 -0.93
CA SER A 51 4.83 -5.22 0.08
C SER A 51 5.72 -3.98 0.17
N SER A 52 5.66 -3.09 -0.82
CA SER A 52 6.52 -1.90 -0.91
C SER A 52 5.77 -0.58 -0.79
N VAL A 53 4.44 -0.56 -0.96
CA VAL A 53 3.63 0.67 -0.94
C VAL A 53 2.54 0.60 0.12
N LEU A 54 2.37 1.71 0.84
CA LEU A 54 1.22 1.98 1.69
C LEU A 54 0.47 3.21 1.16
N ILE A 55 -0.86 3.09 1.02
CA ILE A 55 -1.74 4.24 0.74
C ILE A 55 -2.54 4.50 2.01
N GLY A 56 -2.37 5.68 2.60
CA GLY A 56 -2.96 6.03 3.90
C GLY A 56 -3.83 7.27 3.85
N ASP A 57 -4.69 7.41 4.84
CA ASP A 57 -5.42 8.64 5.10
C ASP A 57 -5.39 9.04 6.58
N VAL A 58 -5.34 10.34 6.82
CA VAL A 58 -5.35 10.94 8.16
C VAL A 58 -6.47 11.96 8.21
N ASP A 59 -7.42 11.78 9.12
CA ASP A 59 -8.47 12.75 9.40
C ASP A 59 -7.94 13.83 10.36
N CYS A 60 -7.63 15.01 9.82
CA CYS A 60 -7.08 16.12 10.61
C CYS A 60 -8.09 16.79 11.54
N THR A 61 -9.37 16.40 11.48
CA THR A 61 -10.35 16.81 12.49
C THR A 61 -10.25 15.99 13.78
N GLN A 62 -9.62 14.81 13.71
CA GLN A 62 -9.35 13.95 14.85
C GLN A 62 -7.87 14.02 15.24
N GLU A 63 -6.96 14.10 14.27
CA GLU A 63 -5.51 14.03 14.46
C GLU A 63 -4.83 15.39 14.24
N ASN A 64 -5.29 16.43 14.95
CA ASN A 64 -4.83 17.81 14.74
C ASN A 64 -3.32 18.00 14.95
N GLU A 65 -2.77 17.39 15.99
CA GLU A 65 -1.33 17.47 16.31
C GLU A 65 -0.48 16.79 15.23
N LEU A 66 -0.90 15.62 14.76
CA LEU A 66 -0.24 14.87 13.70
C LEU A 66 -0.21 15.68 12.39
N CYS A 67 -1.34 16.28 12.03
CA CYS A 67 -1.43 17.13 10.84
C CYS A 67 -0.58 18.40 10.96
N SER A 68 -0.56 19.02 12.15
CA SER A 68 0.27 20.18 12.44
C SER A 68 1.77 19.85 12.36
N LYS A 69 2.18 18.69 12.91
CA LYS A 69 3.55 18.16 12.83
C LYS A 69 4.05 18.05 11.38
N TYR A 70 3.17 17.63 10.47
CA TYR A 70 3.49 17.55 9.05
C TYR A 70 3.12 18.80 8.26
N GLY A 71 2.86 19.93 8.92
CA GLY A 71 2.68 21.24 8.26
C GLY A 71 1.44 21.30 7.35
N VAL A 72 0.37 20.58 7.69
CA VAL A 72 -0.89 20.60 6.94
C VAL A 72 -1.64 21.90 7.23
N SER A 73 -1.68 22.80 6.26
CA SER A 73 -2.35 24.11 6.35
C SER A 73 -3.65 24.20 5.52
N GLY A 74 -3.95 23.18 4.72
CA GLY A 74 -5.14 23.12 3.88
C GLY A 74 -5.47 21.70 3.45
N TYR A 75 -6.68 21.49 2.94
CA TYR A 75 -7.19 20.15 2.59
C TYR A 75 -7.65 20.03 1.12
N PRO A 76 -7.43 18.86 0.48
CA PRO A 76 -6.51 17.82 0.91
C PRO A 76 -5.05 18.29 0.79
N THR A 77 -4.21 17.90 1.74
CA THR A 77 -2.75 17.92 1.58
C THR A 77 -2.30 16.50 1.37
N ILE A 78 -1.43 16.27 0.39
CA ILE A 78 -0.91 14.94 0.09
C ILE A 78 0.59 14.97 0.30
N LYS A 79 1.10 13.99 1.05
CA LYS A 79 2.54 13.80 1.23
C LYS A 79 2.93 12.38 0.92
N TYR A 80 4.15 12.22 0.45
CA TYR A 80 4.76 10.91 0.23
C TYR A 80 6.03 10.76 1.06
N PHE A 81 6.28 9.54 1.49
CA PHE A 81 7.38 9.14 2.36
C PHE A 81 8.06 7.96 1.68
N PRO A 82 9.15 8.17 0.93
CA PRO A 82 9.97 7.07 0.44
C PRO A 82 10.40 6.15 1.60
N ALA A 83 10.60 4.86 1.33
CA ALA A 83 11.01 3.92 2.37
C ALA A 83 12.31 4.40 3.05
N GLY A 84 12.27 4.59 4.38
CA GLY A 84 13.38 5.12 5.16
C GLY A 84 13.46 6.64 5.28
N ASP A 85 12.60 7.40 4.59
CA ASP A 85 12.50 8.86 4.68
C ASP A 85 11.36 9.26 5.62
N LYS A 86 11.70 9.93 6.73
CA LYS A 86 10.74 10.38 7.76
C LYS A 86 10.25 11.82 7.58
N GLU A 87 10.86 12.62 6.70
CA GLU A 87 10.55 14.04 6.59
C GLU A 87 9.24 14.28 5.85
N GLY A 88 8.96 13.45 4.84
CA GLY A 88 7.74 13.49 4.06
C GLY A 88 7.68 14.68 3.12
N LYS A 89 7.63 14.40 1.81
CA LYS A 89 7.67 15.42 0.76
C LYS A 89 6.26 15.74 0.26
N PRO A 90 5.97 16.99 -0.10
CA PRO A 90 4.67 17.36 -0.65
C PRO A 90 4.48 16.75 -2.04
N TYR A 91 3.27 16.24 -2.31
CA TYR A 91 2.85 15.87 -3.65
C TYR A 91 1.95 16.95 -4.24
N ASN A 92 2.38 17.52 -5.37
CA ASN A 92 1.68 18.59 -6.08
C ASN A 92 1.22 18.17 -7.49
N GLY A 93 1.21 16.86 -7.78
CA GLY A 93 0.77 16.33 -9.06
C GLY A 93 -0.76 16.25 -9.20
N GLY A 94 -1.20 15.64 -10.30
CA GLY A 94 -2.62 15.45 -10.60
C GLY A 94 -3.33 14.55 -9.57
N ARG A 95 -4.64 14.77 -9.39
CA ARG A 95 -5.45 14.03 -8.40
C ARG A 95 -6.28 12.92 -9.03
N SER A 96 -6.10 12.66 -10.33
CA SER A 96 -6.75 11.53 -11.01
C SER A 96 -6.12 10.21 -10.55
N LEU A 97 -6.85 9.10 -10.72
CA LEU A 97 -6.30 7.78 -10.37
C LEU A 97 -5.02 7.49 -11.15
N ASP A 98 -4.96 7.89 -12.42
CA ASP A 98 -3.82 7.60 -13.30
C ASP A 98 -2.57 8.41 -12.90
N ASP A 99 -2.73 9.70 -12.56
CA ASP A 99 -1.62 10.53 -12.07
C ASP A 99 -1.06 9.99 -10.75
N LEU A 100 -1.94 9.56 -9.85
CA LEU A 100 -1.57 9.02 -8.55
C LEU A 100 -0.88 7.66 -8.68
N LYS A 101 -1.40 6.78 -9.55
CA LYS A 101 -0.77 5.49 -9.85
C LYS A 101 0.61 5.69 -10.44
N LYS A 102 0.72 6.49 -11.50
CA LYS A 102 1.99 6.77 -12.17
C LYS A 102 3.03 7.30 -11.18
N PHE A 103 2.66 8.27 -10.35
CA PHE A 103 3.57 8.78 -9.33
C PHE A 103 4.02 7.68 -8.35
N THR A 104 3.10 6.83 -7.92
CA THR A 104 3.39 5.73 -7.00
C THR A 104 4.33 4.71 -7.64
N GLU A 105 4.08 4.32 -8.89
CA GLU A 105 4.94 3.43 -9.68
C GLU A 105 6.36 3.99 -9.84
N ASP A 106 6.48 5.28 -10.14
CA ASP A 106 7.77 5.91 -10.45
C ASP A 106 8.61 6.22 -9.19
N ASN A 107 7.99 6.43 -8.02
CA ASN A 107 8.66 7.01 -6.85
C ASN A 107 8.59 6.18 -5.56
N LEU A 108 7.61 5.29 -5.42
CA LEU A 108 7.34 4.56 -4.16
C LEU A 108 7.34 3.05 -4.34
N GLU A 109 6.92 2.57 -5.49
CA GLU A 109 6.75 1.14 -5.74
C GLU A 109 8.08 0.44 -5.99
N VAL A 110 8.35 -0.58 -5.18
CA VAL A 110 9.39 -1.56 -5.44
C VAL A 110 8.70 -2.88 -5.76
N LYS A 111 8.85 -3.36 -7.00
CA LYS A 111 8.22 -4.60 -7.44
C LYS A 111 9.04 -5.80 -6.95
N CYS A 112 8.35 -6.76 -6.32
CA CYS A 112 8.92 -8.07 -6.05
C CYS A 112 8.83 -8.92 -7.33
N ASP A 113 9.99 -9.15 -7.96
CA ASP A 113 10.14 -10.01 -9.13
C ASP A 113 10.76 -11.35 -8.67
N VAL A 114 10.14 -12.46 -9.02
CA VAL A 114 10.65 -13.80 -8.67
C VAL A 114 11.97 -14.15 -9.36
N LYS A 115 12.33 -13.46 -10.44
CA LYS A 115 13.61 -13.60 -11.16
C LYS A 115 14.70 -12.69 -10.61
N ASP A 116 14.34 -11.50 -10.10
CA ASP A 116 15.25 -10.60 -9.38
C ASP A 116 14.66 -10.21 -8.01
N PRO A 117 14.84 -11.04 -6.97
CA PRO A 117 14.16 -10.89 -5.69
C PRO A 117 14.71 -9.76 -4.82
N LYS A 118 15.51 -8.82 -5.36
CA LYS A 118 16.03 -7.66 -4.62
C LYS A 118 14.93 -6.80 -4.02
N GLY A 119 13.81 -6.66 -4.74
CA GLY A 119 12.63 -5.90 -4.29
C GLY A 119 11.68 -6.68 -3.38
N CYS A 120 11.95 -7.95 -3.09
CA CYS A 120 11.11 -8.81 -2.26
C CYS A 120 11.54 -8.75 -0.78
N THR A 121 10.55 -8.79 0.11
CA THR A 121 10.76 -8.97 1.56
C THR A 121 11.29 -10.38 1.87
N ASP A 122 11.89 -10.57 3.05
CA ASP A 122 12.38 -11.89 3.47
C ASP A 122 11.29 -12.96 3.54
N LYS A 123 10.05 -12.55 3.88
CA LYS A 123 8.89 -13.44 3.89
C LYS A 123 8.51 -13.88 2.48
N GLU A 124 8.59 -12.97 1.51
CA GLU A 124 8.33 -13.26 0.11
C GLU A 124 9.43 -14.14 -0.49
N LYS A 125 10.72 -13.84 -0.21
CA LYS A 125 11.86 -14.66 -0.63
C LYS A 125 11.73 -16.12 -0.17
N LYS A 126 11.45 -16.33 1.12
CA LYS A 126 11.19 -17.67 1.68
C LYS A 126 10.02 -18.38 0.99
N PHE A 127 8.97 -17.65 0.66
CA PHE A 127 7.82 -18.21 -0.05
C PHE A 127 8.17 -18.57 -1.51
N ILE A 128 8.93 -17.71 -2.20
CA ILE A 128 9.42 -17.95 -3.57
C ILE A 128 10.26 -19.22 -3.61
N GLU A 129 11.26 -19.35 -2.71
CA GLU A 129 12.12 -20.55 -2.61
C GLU A 129 11.29 -21.82 -2.40
N THR A 130 10.31 -21.77 -1.50
CA THR A 130 9.41 -22.90 -1.21
C THR A 130 8.58 -23.30 -2.43
N MET A 131 8.09 -22.33 -3.21
CA MET A 131 7.24 -22.59 -4.37
C MET A 131 8.04 -22.97 -5.62
N GLN A 132 9.26 -22.46 -5.77
CA GLN A 132 10.18 -22.87 -6.84
C GLN A 132 10.63 -24.32 -6.68
N ALA A 133 10.78 -24.82 -5.46
CA ALA A 133 11.13 -26.22 -5.18
C ALA A 133 9.98 -27.21 -5.46
N LYS A 134 8.75 -26.74 -5.66
CA LYS A 134 7.57 -27.57 -5.93
C LYS A 134 7.35 -27.79 -7.43
N SER A 135 6.53 -28.78 -7.78
CA SER A 135 6.11 -28.98 -9.17
C SER A 135 5.18 -27.87 -9.64
N ALA A 136 5.06 -27.67 -10.96
CA ALA A 136 4.11 -26.72 -11.54
C ALA A 136 2.66 -27.06 -11.16
N GLU A 137 2.34 -28.35 -11.05
CA GLU A 137 1.02 -28.82 -10.62
C GLU A 137 0.71 -28.42 -9.17
N ASP A 138 1.67 -28.59 -8.26
CA ASP A 138 1.53 -28.19 -6.85
C ASP A 138 1.37 -26.67 -6.71
N ARG A 139 2.12 -25.89 -7.48
CA ARG A 139 1.97 -24.42 -7.52
C ARG A 139 0.57 -24.02 -8.00
N SER A 140 0.04 -24.69 -9.02
CA SER A 140 -1.30 -24.43 -9.56
C SER A 140 -2.42 -24.78 -8.56
N LYS A 141 -2.27 -25.91 -7.84
CA LYS A 141 -3.17 -26.30 -6.75
C LYS A 141 -3.18 -25.27 -5.62
N GLU A 142 -2.00 -24.80 -5.22
CA GLU A 142 -1.89 -23.76 -4.19
C GLU A 142 -2.50 -22.43 -4.66
N LEU A 143 -2.25 -22.01 -5.91
CA LEU A 143 -2.86 -20.82 -6.48
C LEU A 143 -4.39 -20.90 -6.48
N THR A 144 -4.94 -22.05 -6.85
CA THR A 144 -6.39 -22.30 -6.81
C THR A 144 -6.93 -22.20 -5.38
N ARG A 145 -6.25 -22.81 -4.41
CA ARG A 145 -6.62 -22.74 -2.99
C ARG A 145 -6.64 -21.30 -2.49
N LEU A 146 -5.59 -20.52 -2.78
CA LEU A 146 -5.51 -19.12 -2.35
C LEU A 146 -6.56 -18.23 -3.03
N ASN A 147 -6.82 -18.43 -4.33
CA ASN A 147 -7.90 -17.70 -5.02
C ASN A 147 -9.27 -18.02 -4.43
N GLY A 148 -9.54 -19.28 -4.04
CA GLY A 148 -10.76 -19.66 -3.33
C GLY A 148 -10.92 -18.96 -1.97
N MET A 149 -9.82 -18.73 -1.26
CA MET A 149 -9.84 -17.97 0.00
C MET A 149 -10.16 -16.48 -0.21
N ALA A 150 -9.80 -15.91 -1.36
CA ALA A 150 -9.94 -14.46 -1.61
C ALA A 150 -11.39 -13.97 -1.64
N ALA A 151 -12.36 -14.87 -1.83
CA ALA A 151 -13.79 -14.56 -1.77
C ALA A 151 -14.33 -14.46 -0.33
N GLY A 152 -13.57 -14.92 0.67
CA GLY A 152 -13.99 -14.90 2.08
C GLY A 152 -13.83 -13.54 2.76
N SER A 153 -14.62 -13.30 3.80
CA SER A 153 -14.41 -12.19 4.73
C SER A 153 -13.22 -12.49 5.64
N MET A 154 -12.23 -11.60 5.69
CA MET A 154 -11.00 -11.79 6.45
C MET A 154 -10.43 -10.47 6.98
N LYS A 155 -9.58 -10.57 8.01
CA LYS A 155 -8.85 -9.44 8.55
C LYS A 155 -7.95 -8.79 7.47
N PRO A 156 -7.74 -7.47 7.48
CA PRO A 156 -6.93 -6.77 6.48
C PRO A 156 -5.52 -7.35 6.29
N GLU A 157 -4.84 -7.70 7.38
CA GLU A 157 -3.50 -8.31 7.35
C GLU A 157 -3.50 -9.66 6.63
N LEU A 158 -4.50 -10.50 6.89
CA LEU A 158 -4.64 -11.80 6.23
C LEU A 158 -4.96 -11.63 4.74
N LYS A 159 -5.75 -10.61 4.40
CA LYS A 159 -6.04 -10.25 3.01
C LYS A 159 -4.78 -9.81 2.27
N GLN A 160 -3.97 -8.96 2.87
CA GLN A 160 -2.69 -8.54 2.31
C GLN A 160 -1.76 -9.75 2.11
N TRP A 161 -1.59 -10.58 3.15
CA TRP A 161 -0.80 -11.81 3.11
C TRP A 161 -1.21 -12.75 1.97
N LEU A 162 -2.53 -12.86 1.74
CA LEU A 162 -3.11 -13.72 0.72
C LEU A 162 -2.78 -13.22 -0.68
N PHE A 163 -3.03 -11.95 -0.95
CA PHE A 163 -2.79 -11.37 -2.27
C PHE A 163 -1.30 -11.29 -2.62
N GLN A 164 -0.42 -11.06 -1.65
CA GLN A 164 1.03 -11.13 -1.86
C GLN A 164 1.45 -12.50 -2.41
N ARG A 165 0.93 -13.59 -1.81
CA ARG A 165 1.23 -14.96 -2.25
C ARG A 165 0.62 -15.30 -3.59
N ILE A 166 -0.62 -14.86 -3.85
CA ILE A 166 -1.25 -15.02 -5.17
C ILE A 166 -0.43 -14.34 -6.25
N ASN A 167 0.05 -13.11 -6.00
CA ASN A 167 0.86 -12.37 -6.97
C ASN A 167 2.19 -13.08 -7.26
N ILE A 168 2.87 -13.61 -6.24
CA ILE A 168 4.10 -14.41 -6.42
C ILE A 168 3.82 -15.68 -7.20
N LEU A 169 2.78 -16.44 -6.85
CA LEU A 169 2.44 -17.69 -7.54
C LEU A 169 2.09 -17.46 -9.02
N LYS A 170 1.42 -16.35 -9.34
CA LYS A 170 1.15 -15.97 -10.73
C LYS A 170 2.42 -15.71 -11.56
N GLN A 171 3.52 -15.30 -10.93
CA GLN A 171 4.81 -15.13 -11.61
C GLN A 171 5.56 -16.47 -11.79
N LEU A 172 5.21 -17.50 -11.01
CA LEU A 172 5.84 -18.84 -11.02
C LEU A 172 5.01 -19.91 -11.75
N ALA A 173 3.77 -19.58 -12.13
CA ALA A 173 2.87 -20.43 -12.91
C ALA A 173 3.31 -20.46 -14.37
#